data_AF-A0A286GJP0-F1
#
_entry.id   AF-A0A286GJP0-F1
#
_cell.length_a   1.000
_cell.length_b   1.000
_cell.length_c   1.000
_cell.angle_alpha   90.00
_cell.angle_beta   90.00
_cell.angle_gamma   90.00
#
_symmetry.space_group_name_H-M   'P 1'
#
loop_
_entity.id
_entity.type
_entity.pdbx_description
1 polymer ?
#
loop_
_entity_poly.entity_id
_entity_poly.type
_entity_poly.pdbx_seq_one_letter_code
_entity_poly.pdbx_strand_id
1 'polypeptide(L)'
;MTISDTELEAGLRGLRARARDIAPPPHDLAQRTRERYRAQRRTRAALAAGGLAAALVLVGVPVVASTIAADPQRGEVAGPSDRPFVPAPPSGLYAVPTRGGLADDGTWLDEVAALEWALPDPDLYGTGLTPPNAPPGTRRVAFADDVASGRIALVLGIADRQVVHAWFTGPAGASPEEMELATLPGVASPGSALALLDAPGPDAAELTLVVVAEPGDAVDLGLTPVVEADGQVRADRIDLDVEDGIANVEVEMDVPFFRVGGDVRATRENGSDRSMTMEESARLRGDAAPTEFMPLATAEDPRGLAGRSDPEAAQWSVGSMLASYGLTAEQARPTLLAAGQLGARVDRYGELYGLTHPSGATTTWLISYSPGNRSGGVTTTSYPAVPAGTPLLDQVVAVEAMAGIIVSAPTGVEAQVLGADGALLVTVPLERGAGTAPYNGRQEAASVRIVDGAGNVVAEAPMTGTGG
;
A
#
# COMPACT_ATOMS: atom_id res chain seq x y z
N MET A 1 6.28 -35.43 -0.70
CA MET A 1 4.96 -35.97 -0.30
C MET A 1 4.37 -36.69 -1.50
N THR A 2 4.23 -38.02 -1.44
CA THR A 2 3.62 -38.82 -2.53
C THR A 2 2.15 -39.06 -2.18
N ILE A 3 1.23 -38.49 -2.96
CA ILE A 3 -0.21 -38.74 -2.83
C ILE A 3 -0.45 -40.23 -3.05
N SER A 4 -1.15 -40.86 -2.12
CA SER A 4 -1.48 -42.28 -2.22
C SER A 4 -2.52 -42.53 -3.32
N ASP A 5 -2.46 -43.68 -3.98
CA ASP A 5 -3.48 -44.09 -4.98
C ASP A 5 -4.90 -44.03 -4.40
N THR A 6 -5.04 -44.24 -3.09
CA THR A 6 -6.31 -44.21 -2.36
C THR A 6 -6.89 -42.80 -2.25
N GLU A 7 -6.04 -41.78 -2.06
CA GLU A 7 -6.45 -40.37 -2.07
C GLU A 7 -6.83 -39.91 -3.48
N LEU A 8 -6.11 -40.38 -4.50
CA LEU A 8 -6.44 -40.11 -5.91
C LEU A 8 -7.83 -40.68 -6.25
N GLU A 9 -8.10 -41.92 -5.84
CA GLU A 9 -9.38 -42.57 -6.11
C GLU A 9 -10.55 -41.91 -5.37
N ALA A 10 -10.32 -41.49 -4.11
CA ALA A 10 -11.29 -40.72 -3.34
C ALA A 10 -11.57 -39.36 -3.97
N GLY A 11 -10.53 -38.67 -4.45
CA GLY A 11 -10.64 -37.41 -5.18
C GLY A 11 -11.45 -37.54 -6.48
N LEU A 12 -11.20 -38.60 -7.26
CA LEU A 12 -11.92 -38.88 -8.50
C LEU A 12 -13.40 -39.23 -8.25
N ARG A 13 -13.71 -39.98 -7.18
CA ARG A 13 -15.11 -40.23 -6.79
C ARG A 13 -15.81 -38.93 -6.35
N GLY A 14 -15.12 -38.08 -5.60
CA GLY A 14 -15.62 -36.76 -5.19
C GLY A 14 -15.89 -35.82 -6.37
N LEU A 15 -15.02 -35.81 -7.38
CA LEU A 15 -15.24 -35.06 -8.63
C LEU A 15 -16.44 -35.61 -9.41
N ARG A 16 -16.62 -36.93 -9.45
CA ARG A 16 -17.73 -37.57 -10.16
C ARG A 16 -19.08 -37.32 -9.48
N ALA A 17 -19.10 -37.22 -8.16
CA ALA A 17 -20.29 -36.81 -7.40
C ALA A 17 -20.64 -35.35 -7.68
N ARG A 18 -19.67 -34.43 -7.55
CA ARG A 18 -19.87 -33.00 -7.85
C ARG A 18 -20.26 -32.73 -9.31
N ALA A 19 -19.74 -33.50 -10.25
CA ALA A 19 -20.10 -33.37 -11.66
C ALA A 19 -21.56 -33.76 -11.97
N ARG A 20 -22.22 -34.53 -11.10
CA ARG A 20 -23.66 -34.85 -11.25
C ARG A 20 -24.57 -33.74 -10.75
N ASP A 21 -24.07 -32.87 -9.88
CA ASP A 21 -24.81 -31.72 -9.34
C ASP A 21 -24.67 -30.46 -10.21
N ILE A 22 -23.83 -30.51 -11.25
CA ILE A 22 -23.73 -29.43 -12.23
C ILE A 22 -24.94 -29.53 -13.15
N ALA A 23 -25.83 -28.54 -13.04
CA ALA A 23 -26.97 -28.40 -13.95
C ALA A 23 -26.49 -28.44 -15.42
N PRO A 24 -27.20 -29.15 -16.31
CA PRO A 24 -26.83 -29.23 -17.71
C PRO A 24 -26.65 -27.82 -18.28
N PRO A 25 -25.63 -27.59 -19.11
CA PRO A 25 -25.41 -26.27 -19.69
C PRO A 25 -26.66 -25.84 -20.45
N PRO A 26 -27.05 -24.55 -20.36
CA PRO A 26 -28.17 -24.01 -21.12
C PRO A 26 -28.06 -24.41 -22.59
N HIS A 27 -29.18 -24.82 -23.21
CA HIS A 27 -29.19 -25.28 -24.61
C HIS A 27 -28.69 -24.21 -25.61
N ASP A 28 -28.63 -22.94 -25.19
CA ASP A 28 -28.14 -21.80 -25.95
C ASP A 28 -26.67 -21.43 -25.67
N LEU A 29 -25.96 -22.15 -24.78
CA LEU A 29 -24.57 -21.83 -24.42
C LEU A 29 -23.68 -21.80 -25.67
N ALA A 30 -23.76 -22.83 -26.53
CA ALA A 30 -22.99 -22.88 -27.77
C ALA A 30 -23.30 -21.71 -28.72
N GLN A 31 -24.54 -21.23 -28.72
CA GLN A 31 -24.97 -20.08 -29.51
C GLN A 31 -24.44 -18.78 -28.91
N ARG A 32 -24.58 -18.55 -27.60
CA ARG A 32 -24.04 -17.39 -26.90
C ARG A 32 -22.52 -17.30 -27.03
N THR A 33 -21.79 -18.41 -26.95
CA THR A 33 -20.33 -18.43 -27.14
C THR A 33 -19.97 -18.07 -28.58
N ARG A 34 -20.72 -18.54 -29.58
CA ARG A 34 -20.52 -18.16 -31.00
C ARG A 34 -20.84 -16.70 -31.26
N GLU A 35 -21.92 -16.17 -30.69
CA GLU A 35 -22.32 -14.77 -30.80
C GLU A 35 -21.28 -13.86 -30.13
N ARG A 36 -20.80 -14.22 -28.95
CA ARG A 36 -19.72 -13.51 -28.23
C ARG A 36 -18.43 -13.52 -29.03
N TYR A 37 -18.03 -14.67 -29.58
CA TYR A 37 -16.81 -14.78 -30.41
C TYR A 37 -16.91 -13.92 -31.68
N ARG A 38 -18.09 -13.87 -32.33
CA ARG A 38 -18.33 -13.00 -33.49
C ARG A 38 -18.28 -11.52 -33.11
N ALA A 39 -18.88 -11.12 -31.99
CA ALA A 39 -18.83 -9.74 -31.49
C ALA A 39 -17.39 -9.30 -31.15
N GLN A 40 -16.62 -10.18 -30.51
CA GLN A 40 -15.23 -9.94 -30.12
C GLN A 40 -14.29 -9.85 -31.34
N ARG A 41 -14.56 -10.64 -32.39
CA ARG A 41 -13.82 -10.56 -33.67
C ARG A 41 -14.11 -9.23 -34.41
N ARG A 42 -15.35 -8.73 -34.39
CA ARG A 42 -15.69 -7.43 -35.01
C ARG A 42 -15.03 -6.25 -34.28
N THR A 43 -14.98 -6.29 -32.95
CA THR A 43 -14.30 -5.24 -32.15
C THR A 43 -12.79 -5.25 -32.36
N ARG A 44 -12.14 -6.42 -32.42
CA ARG A 44 -10.71 -6.51 -32.75
C ARG A 44 -10.38 -6.02 -34.16
N ALA A 45 -11.23 -6.33 -35.14
CA ALA A 45 -11.07 -5.82 -36.50
C ALA A 45 -11.25 -4.29 -36.58
N ALA A 46 -12.22 -3.73 -35.84
CA ALA A 46 -12.44 -2.28 -35.77
C ALA A 46 -11.26 -1.54 -35.11
N LEU A 47 -10.69 -2.10 -34.04
CA LEU A 47 -9.51 -1.52 -33.38
C LEU A 47 -8.25 -1.59 -34.25
N ALA A 48 -8.03 -2.69 -34.97
CA ALA A 48 -6.92 -2.80 -35.92
C ALA A 48 -7.04 -1.81 -37.09
N ALA A 49 -8.25 -1.60 -37.61
CA ALA A 49 -8.51 -0.60 -38.65
C ALA A 49 -8.34 0.85 -38.14
N GLY A 50 -8.80 1.14 -36.92
CA GLY A 50 -8.63 2.44 -36.28
C GLY A 50 -7.15 2.78 -36.01
N GLY A 51 -6.36 1.81 -35.54
CA GLY A 51 -4.92 1.98 -35.34
C GLY A 51 -4.16 2.27 -36.63
N LEU A 52 -4.53 1.61 -37.74
CA LEU A 52 -3.91 1.84 -39.04
C LEU A 52 -4.28 3.23 -39.61
N ALA A 53 -5.51 3.69 -39.41
CA ALA A 53 -5.93 5.04 -39.81
C ALA A 53 -5.22 6.13 -38.98
N ALA A 54 -5.06 5.94 -37.67
CA ALA A 54 -4.32 6.86 -36.81
C ALA A 54 -2.83 6.92 -37.17
N ALA A 55 -2.22 5.78 -37.50
CA ALA A 55 -0.84 5.72 -37.98
C ALA A 55 -0.67 6.43 -39.35
N LEU A 56 -1.64 6.31 -40.26
CA LEU A 56 -1.61 7.02 -41.55
C LEU A 56 -1.84 8.53 -41.40
N VAL A 57 -2.63 8.97 -40.43
CA VAL A 57 -2.80 10.41 -40.13
C VAL A 57 -1.55 11.00 -39.47
N LEU A 58 -0.87 10.26 -38.60
CA LEU A 58 0.38 10.71 -37.96
C LEU A 58 1.58 10.78 -38.93
N VAL A 59 1.60 9.97 -39.98
CA VAL A 59 2.63 10.04 -41.03
C VAL A 59 2.28 11.05 -42.13
N GLY A 60 1.02 11.49 -42.22
CA GLY A 60 0.48 12.28 -43.33
C GLY A 60 0.38 13.79 -43.13
N VAL A 61 0.73 14.35 -41.96
CA VAL A 61 0.70 15.81 -41.74
C VAL A 61 2.10 16.41 -41.96
N PRO A 62 2.34 17.14 -43.06
CA PRO A 62 3.57 17.91 -43.23
C PRO A 62 3.45 19.19 -42.40
N VAL A 63 4.27 19.29 -41.36
CA VAL A 63 4.50 20.54 -40.63
C VAL A 63 5.21 21.51 -41.57
N VAL A 64 4.43 22.39 -42.19
CA VAL A 64 4.91 23.68 -42.69
C VAL A 64 5.00 24.60 -41.47
N ALA A 65 6.14 25.28 -41.36
CA ALA A 65 6.55 26.23 -40.30
C ALA A 65 7.30 25.62 -39.10
N SER A 66 8.59 25.35 -39.31
CA SER A 66 9.67 25.95 -38.51
C SER A 66 11.02 25.68 -39.18
N THR A 67 11.42 26.64 -40.01
CA THR A 67 12.79 26.81 -40.50
C THR A 67 13.69 27.27 -39.36
N ILE A 68 14.76 26.53 -39.04
CA ILE A 68 16.13 27.01 -38.71
C ILE A 68 17.07 25.79 -38.60
N ALA A 69 18.16 25.83 -39.38
CA ALA A 69 19.33 24.95 -39.40
C ALA A 69 19.13 23.46 -39.78
N ALA A 70 19.05 23.20 -41.09
CA ALA A 70 19.27 21.87 -41.65
C ALA A 70 20.79 21.62 -41.81
N ASP A 71 21.32 20.72 -41.00
CA ASP A 71 22.63 20.10 -41.16
C ASP A 71 22.51 18.94 -42.19
N PRO A 72 23.31 18.89 -43.27
CA PRO A 72 23.19 17.88 -44.33
C PRO A 72 23.84 16.52 -43.99
N GLN A 73 23.78 16.07 -42.74
CA GLN A 73 24.23 14.73 -42.33
C GLN A 73 23.07 13.89 -41.77
N ARG A 74 22.18 13.41 -42.65
CA ARG A 74 21.27 12.29 -42.34
C ARG A 74 21.48 11.13 -43.30
N GLY A 75 22.55 10.41 -43.02
CA GLY A 75 22.84 9.05 -43.48
C GLY A 75 23.44 8.18 -42.38
N GLU A 76 23.35 8.60 -41.12
CA GLU A 76 23.80 7.79 -39.97
C GLU A 76 22.72 6.78 -39.59
N VAL A 77 22.96 5.54 -40.04
CA VAL A 77 22.41 4.33 -39.47
C VAL A 77 22.69 4.35 -37.96
N ALA A 78 21.72 3.99 -37.12
CA ALA A 78 21.88 3.94 -35.67
C ALA A 78 23.13 3.11 -35.29
N GLY A 79 24.23 3.79 -35.01
CA GLY A 79 25.45 3.17 -34.51
C GLY A 79 25.19 2.63 -33.09
N PRO A 80 25.91 1.57 -32.67
CA PRO A 80 25.86 1.09 -31.30
C PRO A 80 26.06 2.28 -30.36
N SER A 81 25.17 2.41 -29.38
CA SER A 81 25.18 3.51 -28.41
C SER A 81 26.26 3.25 -27.36
N ASP A 82 27.52 3.15 -27.80
CA ASP A 82 28.73 3.12 -26.98
C ASP A 82 29.11 4.52 -26.52
N ARG A 83 28.14 5.44 -26.35
CA ARG A 83 28.41 6.67 -25.63
C ARG A 83 28.63 6.28 -24.17
N PRO A 84 29.84 6.50 -23.61
CA PRO A 84 30.05 6.29 -22.19
C PRO A 84 29.02 7.15 -21.45
N PHE A 85 28.08 6.48 -20.79
CA PHE A 85 27.16 7.12 -19.89
C PHE A 85 28.02 7.72 -18.78
N VAL A 86 28.16 9.05 -18.77
CA VAL A 86 28.73 9.77 -17.65
C VAL A 86 27.58 9.88 -16.64
N PRO A 87 27.65 9.19 -15.48
CA PRO A 87 26.64 9.34 -14.46
C PRO A 87 26.54 10.82 -14.08
N ALA A 88 25.32 11.33 -13.91
CA ALA A 88 25.16 12.60 -13.23
C ALA A 88 25.89 12.50 -11.87
N PRO A 89 26.54 13.59 -11.41
CA PRO A 89 27.16 13.57 -10.10
C PRO A 89 26.11 13.12 -9.08
N PRO A 90 26.49 12.25 -8.13
CA PRO A 90 25.55 11.81 -7.12
C PRO A 90 24.97 13.03 -6.39
N SER A 91 23.70 12.93 -6.03
CA SER A 91 22.96 13.95 -5.28
C SER A 91 22.27 13.32 -4.07
N GLY A 92 21.76 14.15 -3.16
CA GLY A 92 21.12 13.72 -1.92
C GLY A 92 22.08 12.97 -0.99
N LEU A 93 21.56 12.00 -0.23
CA LEU A 93 22.32 11.25 0.77
C LEU A 93 23.60 10.60 0.24
N TYR A 94 23.63 10.14 -1.01
CA TYR A 94 24.84 9.55 -1.59
C TYR A 94 25.96 10.57 -1.78
N ALA A 95 25.68 11.88 -1.84
CA ALA A 95 26.71 12.91 -1.99
C ALA A 95 27.30 13.38 -0.65
N VAL A 96 26.56 13.20 0.45
CA VAL A 96 26.90 13.73 1.78
C VAL A 96 27.91 12.82 2.49
N PRO A 97 29.01 13.35 3.09
CA PRO A 97 29.98 12.55 3.85
C PRO A 97 29.35 11.59 4.86
N THR A 98 30.10 10.56 5.25
CA THR A 98 29.70 9.68 6.35
C THR A 98 29.52 10.48 7.63
N ARG A 99 28.48 10.18 8.39
CA ARG A 99 28.12 10.84 9.66
C ARG A 99 27.97 9.82 10.79
N GLY A 100 27.91 10.32 12.02
CA GLY A 100 27.89 9.50 13.25
C GLY A 100 29.26 9.33 13.87
N GLY A 101 29.32 8.74 15.07
CA GLY A 101 30.53 8.60 15.88
C GLY A 101 31.67 7.79 15.24
N LEU A 102 31.40 7.01 14.18
CA LEU A 102 32.39 6.21 13.46
C LEU A 102 32.81 6.82 12.10
N ALA A 103 32.41 8.06 11.80
CA ALA A 103 32.68 8.71 10.51
C ALA A 103 34.19 8.85 10.17
N ASP A 104 35.06 8.88 11.18
CA ASP A 104 36.51 9.01 11.02
C ASP A 104 37.26 7.66 10.94
N ASP A 105 36.59 6.53 11.17
CA ASP A 105 37.21 5.20 11.11
C ASP A 105 37.19 4.64 9.68
N GLY A 106 38.02 5.20 8.81
CA GLY A 106 38.05 4.83 7.40
C GLY A 106 38.28 3.34 7.13
N THR A 107 39.05 2.65 7.98
CA THR A 107 39.27 1.19 7.82
C THR A 107 38.00 0.41 8.14
N TRP A 108 37.32 0.72 9.24
CA TRP A 108 36.06 0.08 9.58
C TRP A 108 34.98 0.37 8.52
N LEU A 109 34.90 1.61 8.03
CA LEU A 109 33.94 2.02 7.00
C LEU A 109 34.16 1.29 5.67
N ASP A 110 35.41 1.15 5.22
CA ASP A 110 35.75 0.44 3.99
C ASP A 110 35.38 -1.05 4.07
N GLU A 111 35.61 -1.68 5.23
CA GLU A 111 35.27 -3.08 5.47
C GLU A 111 33.75 -3.30 5.54
N VAL A 112 33.00 -2.43 6.22
CA VAL A 112 31.53 -2.49 6.25
C VAL A 112 30.92 -2.24 4.88
N ALA A 113 31.45 -1.30 4.10
CA ALA A 113 31.00 -1.08 2.72
C ALA A 113 31.22 -2.31 1.83
N ALA A 114 32.22 -3.15 2.14
CA ALA A 114 32.53 -4.37 1.41
C ALA A 114 31.66 -5.58 1.78
N LEU A 115 30.87 -5.51 2.88
CA LEU A 115 30.02 -6.61 3.33
C LEU A 115 29.02 -7.08 2.27
N GLU A 116 28.69 -8.37 2.29
CA GLU A 116 27.73 -8.94 1.35
C GLU A 116 26.31 -8.46 1.66
N TRP A 117 25.57 -8.03 0.63
CA TRP A 117 24.15 -7.68 0.74
C TRP A 117 23.26 -8.91 0.50
N ALA A 118 23.75 -10.09 0.86
CA ALA A 118 23.03 -11.35 0.72
C ALA A 118 22.30 -11.65 2.02
N LEU A 119 21.05 -12.08 1.88
CA LEU A 119 20.34 -12.62 3.01
C LEU A 119 20.82 -14.03 3.34
N PRO A 120 20.69 -14.44 4.61
CA PRO A 120 20.79 -15.84 4.99
C PRO A 120 19.76 -16.72 4.26
N ASP A 121 18.55 -16.18 3.99
CA ASP A 121 17.44 -16.90 3.36
C ASP A 121 16.87 -16.13 2.15
N PRO A 122 17.09 -16.61 0.91
CA PRO A 122 16.55 -15.99 -0.29
C PRO A 122 15.04 -16.13 -0.45
N ASP A 123 14.39 -17.07 0.25
CA ASP A 123 12.95 -17.31 0.13
C ASP A 123 12.12 -16.17 0.78
N LEU A 124 12.75 -15.32 1.60
CA LEU A 124 12.13 -14.15 2.23
C LEU A 124 11.65 -13.08 1.25
N TYR A 125 12.17 -13.05 0.02
CA TYR A 125 11.77 -12.06 -0.98
C TYR A 125 10.39 -12.33 -1.61
N GLY A 126 9.75 -13.45 -1.30
CA GLY A 126 8.65 -13.94 -2.12
C GLY A 126 9.15 -14.34 -3.52
N THR A 127 8.38 -15.19 -4.18
CA THR A 127 8.84 -15.78 -5.44
C THR A 127 8.98 -14.73 -6.54
N GLY A 128 10.21 -14.51 -7.02
CA GLY A 128 10.51 -13.69 -8.19
C GLY A 128 10.97 -12.25 -7.92
N LEU A 129 11.14 -11.83 -6.66
CA LEU A 129 11.81 -10.57 -6.34
C LEU A 129 13.31 -10.84 -6.12
N THR A 130 14.16 -10.04 -6.77
CA THR A 130 15.60 -10.04 -6.54
C THR A 130 15.95 -8.72 -5.88
N PRO A 131 16.58 -8.71 -4.69
CA PRO A 131 16.97 -7.46 -4.06
C PRO A 131 17.94 -6.67 -4.93
N PRO A 132 17.91 -5.33 -4.82
CA PRO A 132 18.97 -4.53 -5.36
C PRO A 132 20.30 -4.93 -4.71
N ASN A 133 21.32 -5.18 -5.54
CA ASN A 133 22.68 -5.44 -5.07
C ASN A 133 23.63 -4.46 -5.76
N ALA A 134 24.08 -3.46 -5.02
CA ALA A 134 25.09 -2.53 -5.52
C ALA A 134 26.45 -3.22 -5.66
N PRO A 135 27.20 -3.01 -6.75
CA PRO A 135 28.59 -3.46 -6.86
C PRO A 135 29.44 -2.84 -5.74
N PRO A 136 30.38 -3.60 -5.11
CA PRO A 136 31.18 -3.10 -3.98
C PRO A 136 31.89 -1.77 -4.24
N GLY A 137 32.43 -1.56 -5.45
CA GLY A 137 33.11 -0.30 -5.81
C GLY A 137 32.21 0.94 -5.91
N THR A 138 30.89 0.77 -5.74
CA THR A 138 29.92 1.87 -5.66
C THR A 138 29.37 2.07 -4.24
N ARG A 139 29.77 1.23 -3.28
CA ARG A 139 29.22 1.28 -1.93
C ARG A 139 29.97 2.30 -1.10
N ARG A 140 29.24 2.98 -0.22
CA ARG A 140 29.78 3.93 0.76
C ARG A 140 28.89 3.92 1.99
N VAL A 141 29.49 4.11 3.15
CA VAL A 141 28.75 4.25 4.40
C VAL A 141 28.25 5.69 4.50
N ALA A 142 26.94 5.88 4.68
CA ALA A 142 26.33 7.20 4.87
C ALA A 142 26.17 7.58 6.35
N PHE A 143 26.01 6.57 7.21
CA PHE A 143 25.90 6.72 8.66
C PHE A 143 26.54 5.52 9.35
N ALA A 144 27.28 5.74 10.43
CA ALA A 144 27.79 4.70 11.31
C ALA A 144 27.97 5.21 12.74
N ASP A 145 27.37 4.52 13.70
CA ASP A 145 27.45 4.90 15.11
C ASP A 145 27.21 3.72 16.06
N ASP A 146 27.62 3.89 17.32
CA ASP A 146 27.20 3.06 18.44
C ASP A 146 26.03 3.75 19.15
N VAL A 147 24.84 3.13 19.09
CA VAL A 147 23.61 3.61 19.74
C VAL A 147 23.17 2.63 20.83
N ALA A 148 22.10 2.95 21.57
CA ALA A 148 21.61 2.11 22.67
C ALA A 148 21.30 0.67 22.24
N SER A 149 20.74 0.46 21.04
CA SER A 149 20.47 -0.87 20.50
C SER A 149 21.70 -1.64 20.00
N GLY A 150 22.88 -1.01 19.96
CA GLY A 150 24.13 -1.58 19.47
C GLY A 150 24.76 -0.74 18.36
N ARG A 151 25.62 -1.35 17.55
CA ARG A 151 26.27 -0.67 16.43
C ARG A 151 25.38 -0.71 15.19
N ILE A 152 25.23 0.43 14.52
CA ILE A 152 24.39 0.55 13.32
C ILE A 152 25.19 1.21 12.19
N ALA A 153 25.01 0.72 10.96
CA ALA A 153 25.51 1.37 9.76
C ALA A 153 24.49 1.39 8.62
N LEU A 154 24.45 2.49 7.88
CA LEU A 154 23.72 2.63 6.62
C LEU A 154 24.72 2.64 5.47
N VAL A 155 24.64 1.64 4.59
CA VAL A 155 25.46 1.58 3.38
C VAL A 155 24.60 1.94 2.18
N LEU A 156 25.04 2.93 1.39
CA LEU A 156 24.44 3.30 0.12
C LEU A 156 25.28 2.76 -1.03
N GLY A 157 24.63 2.43 -2.14
CA GLY A 157 25.28 1.99 -3.37
C GLY A 157 24.52 2.43 -4.61
N ILE A 158 25.08 2.17 -5.79
CA ILE A 158 24.41 2.46 -7.07
C ILE A 158 24.20 1.15 -7.83
N ALA A 159 22.93 0.79 -8.05
CA ALA A 159 22.53 -0.34 -8.89
C ALA A 159 21.50 0.14 -9.91
N ASP A 160 21.64 -0.25 -11.19
CA ASP A 160 20.69 0.11 -12.26
C ASP A 160 20.35 1.60 -12.34
N ARG A 161 21.34 2.47 -12.05
CA ARG A 161 21.22 3.94 -12.00
C ARG A 161 20.32 4.49 -10.89
N GLN A 162 19.99 3.67 -9.90
CA GLN A 162 19.25 4.06 -8.70
C GLN A 162 20.18 4.00 -7.50
N VAL A 163 19.93 4.87 -6.52
CA VAL A 163 20.56 4.75 -5.21
C VAL A 163 19.83 3.64 -4.48
N VAL A 164 20.59 2.69 -3.97
CA VAL A 164 20.10 1.56 -3.19
C VAL A 164 20.76 1.59 -1.83
N HIS A 165 20.11 1.02 -0.82
CA HIS A 165 20.59 1.08 0.55
C HIS A 165 20.47 -0.28 1.24
N ALA A 166 21.31 -0.47 2.25
CA ALA A 166 21.27 -1.62 3.15
C ALA A 166 21.64 -1.14 4.56
N TRP A 167 20.85 -1.56 5.54
CA TRP A 167 21.14 -1.33 6.96
C TRP A 167 21.89 -2.52 7.53
N PHE A 168 22.90 -2.25 8.34
CA PHE A 168 23.65 -3.25 9.08
C PHE A 168 23.57 -2.95 10.58
N THR A 169 23.45 -4.00 11.37
CA THR A 169 23.38 -3.93 12.83
C THR A 169 24.30 -4.96 13.46
N GLY A 170 24.89 -4.62 14.61
CA GLY A 170 25.71 -5.53 15.42
C GLY A 170 25.62 -5.19 16.91
N PRO A 171 26.24 -5.99 17.80
CA PRO A 171 26.40 -5.60 19.20
C PRO A 171 27.17 -4.27 19.32
N ALA A 172 27.09 -3.60 20.47
CA ALA A 172 27.89 -2.39 20.72
C ALA A 172 29.38 -2.70 20.56
N GLY A 173 30.10 -1.88 19.79
CA GLY A 173 31.53 -2.10 19.52
C GLY A 173 31.83 -3.16 18.45
N ALA A 174 30.84 -3.67 17.72
CA ALA A 174 31.01 -4.73 16.73
C ALA A 174 32.11 -4.43 15.69
N SER A 175 32.97 -5.41 15.43
CA SER A 175 33.85 -5.38 14.27
C SER A 175 33.04 -5.50 12.97
N PRO A 176 33.60 -5.15 11.80
CA PRO A 176 32.87 -5.26 10.54
C PRO A 176 32.34 -6.66 10.25
N GLU A 177 33.04 -7.71 10.69
CA GLU A 177 32.61 -9.10 10.49
C GLU A 177 31.49 -9.56 11.45
N GLU A 178 31.25 -8.80 12.52
CA GLU A 178 30.16 -9.00 13.48
C GLU A 178 28.89 -8.21 13.08
N MET A 179 28.96 -7.40 12.03
CA MET A 179 27.82 -6.66 11.50
C MET A 179 26.99 -7.55 10.58
N GLU A 180 25.69 -7.59 10.81
CA GLU A 180 24.73 -8.36 10.02
C GLU A 180 23.73 -7.45 9.32
N LEU A 181 23.22 -7.90 8.17
CA LEU A 181 22.20 -7.19 7.41
C LEU A 181 20.90 -7.09 8.25
N ALA A 182 20.52 -5.87 8.62
CA ALA A 182 19.37 -5.60 9.48
C ALA A 182 18.05 -5.70 8.71
N THR A 183 18.04 -5.28 7.44
CA THR A 183 16.84 -5.20 6.61
C THR A 183 17.14 -5.64 5.18
N LEU A 184 16.09 -5.95 4.41
CA LEU A 184 16.25 -6.22 2.98
C LEU A 184 16.81 -4.97 2.29
N PRO A 185 17.84 -5.08 1.42
CA PRO A 185 18.28 -3.93 0.65
C PRO A 185 17.12 -3.32 -0.15
N GLY A 186 17.04 -1.99 -0.10
CA GLY A 186 15.96 -1.21 -0.69
C GLY A 186 16.46 -0.25 -1.77
N VAL A 187 15.51 0.39 -2.45
CA VAL A 187 15.78 1.51 -3.36
C VAL A 187 15.47 2.80 -2.61
N ALA A 188 16.43 3.71 -2.54
CA ALA A 188 16.24 5.04 -2.00
C ALA A 188 15.68 5.96 -3.09
N SER A 189 14.58 6.64 -2.79
CA SER A 189 14.04 7.64 -3.71
C SER A 189 14.94 8.88 -3.75
N PRO A 190 15.04 9.60 -4.87
CA PRO A 190 15.84 10.82 -4.93
C PRO A 190 15.40 11.83 -3.86
N GLY A 191 16.33 12.18 -2.96
CA GLY A 191 16.08 13.11 -1.87
C GLY A 191 15.16 12.57 -0.75
N SER A 192 14.99 11.26 -0.63
CA SER A 192 14.30 10.67 0.53
C SER A 192 15.21 10.59 1.75
N ALA A 193 14.62 10.74 2.94
CA ALA A 193 15.26 10.33 4.19
C ALA A 193 15.12 8.80 4.37
N LEU A 194 16.01 8.19 5.14
CA LEU A 194 15.97 6.78 5.49
C LEU A 194 15.94 6.64 7.00
N ALA A 195 15.12 5.74 7.52
CA ALA A 195 15.01 5.48 8.94
C ALA A 195 15.08 3.98 9.24
N LEU A 196 15.69 3.63 10.36
CA LEU A 196 15.73 2.28 10.91
C LEU A 196 15.21 2.31 12.34
N LEU A 197 14.22 1.47 12.60
CA LEU A 197 13.80 1.12 13.95
C LEU A 197 14.47 -0.20 14.34
N ASP A 198 15.20 -0.19 15.45
CA ASP A 198 16.01 -1.32 15.89
C ASP A 198 15.91 -1.55 17.40
N ALA A 199 16.31 -2.75 17.83
CA ALA A 199 16.36 -3.16 19.22
C ALA A 199 17.47 -4.19 19.45
N PRO A 200 18.01 -4.29 20.69
CA PRO A 200 18.93 -5.37 21.06
C PRO A 200 18.35 -6.79 20.85
N GLY A 201 17.01 -6.91 20.85
CA GLY A 201 16.29 -8.14 20.62
C GLY A 201 14.77 -7.93 20.63
N PRO A 202 13.97 -8.98 20.35
CA PRO A 202 12.52 -8.86 20.15
C PRO A 202 11.73 -8.54 21.43
N ASP A 203 12.31 -8.82 22.60
CA ASP A 203 11.71 -8.58 23.92
C ASP A 203 12.26 -7.31 24.60
N ALA A 204 13.03 -6.47 23.88
CA ALA A 204 13.60 -5.25 24.45
C ALA A 204 12.49 -4.26 24.80
N ALA A 205 12.54 -3.66 25.99
CA ALA A 205 11.59 -2.62 26.39
C ALA A 205 11.88 -1.26 25.72
N GLU A 206 13.08 -1.10 25.16
CA GLU A 206 13.56 0.14 24.56
C GLU A 206 13.99 -0.16 23.12
N LEU A 207 13.55 0.70 22.21
CA LEU A 207 13.89 0.72 20.79
C LEU A 207 14.80 1.90 20.50
N THR A 208 15.56 1.81 19.42
CA THR A 208 16.29 2.94 18.86
C THR A 208 15.73 3.25 17.47
N LEU A 209 15.28 4.49 17.28
CA LEU A 209 14.99 5.06 15.98
C LEU A 209 16.21 5.85 15.51
N VAL A 210 16.79 5.43 14.38
CA VAL A 210 17.82 6.17 13.66
C VAL A 210 17.20 6.76 12.41
N VAL A 211 17.34 8.08 12.21
CA VAL A 211 16.92 8.78 10.99
C VAL A 211 18.13 9.41 10.32
N VAL A 212 18.28 9.16 9.02
CA VAL A 212 19.33 9.71 8.17
C VAL A 212 18.69 10.53 7.05
N ALA A 213 18.72 11.84 7.22
CA ALA A 213 18.23 12.86 6.28
C ALA A 213 19.40 13.65 5.67
N GLU A 214 19.12 14.65 4.85
CA GLU A 214 20.15 15.57 4.35
C GLU A 214 20.47 16.63 5.43
N PRO A 215 21.69 17.18 5.48
CA PRO A 215 22.03 18.26 6.39
C PRO A 215 21.07 19.45 6.27
N GLY A 216 20.57 19.94 7.40
CA GLY A 216 19.62 21.06 7.47
C GLY A 216 18.14 20.67 7.36
N ASP A 217 17.83 19.40 7.11
CA ASP A 217 16.45 18.91 7.25
C ASP A 217 16.05 18.87 8.75
N ALA A 218 14.80 19.23 9.04
CA ALA A 218 14.17 18.97 10.33
C ALA A 218 13.52 17.58 10.29
N VAL A 219 13.51 16.89 11.44
CA VAL A 219 12.83 15.61 11.58
C VAL A 219 11.87 15.69 12.75
N ASP A 220 10.65 15.22 12.55
CA ASP A 220 9.69 15.08 13.62
C ASP A 220 9.11 13.65 13.63
N LEU A 221 8.69 13.23 14.82
CA LEU A 221 8.08 11.94 15.08
C LEU A 221 6.59 12.16 15.35
N GLY A 222 5.74 11.74 14.42
CA GLY A 222 4.29 11.78 14.58
C GLY A 222 3.83 10.75 15.60
N LEU A 223 3.06 11.19 16.59
CA LEU A 223 2.41 10.32 17.55
C LEU A 223 1.21 9.62 16.93
N THR A 224 0.85 8.49 17.54
CA THR A 224 -0.40 7.79 17.22
C THR A 224 -1.56 8.78 17.21
N PRO A 225 -2.27 8.92 16.08
CA PRO A 225 -3.38 9.86 15.97
C PRO A 225 -4.49 9.49 16.94
N VAL A 226 -5.07 10.51 17.58
CA VAL A 226 -6.27 10.41 18.40
C VAL A 226 -7.42 11.06 17.65
N VAL A 227 -8.54 10.34 17.54
CA VAL A 227 -9.77 10.90 16.99
C VAL A 227 -10.62 11.44 18.12
N GLU A 228 -10.77 12.75 18.15
CA GLU A 228 -11.56 13.46 19.16
C GLU A 228 -13.07 13.27 18.91
N ALA A 229 -13.89 13.55 19.92
CA ALA A 229 -15.34 13.30 19.86
C ALA A 229 -16.06 14.13 18.78
N ASP A 230 -15.47 15.23 18.31
CA ASP A 230 -15.97 16.05 17.21
C ASP A 230 -15.53 15.56 15.82
N GLY A 231 -14.86 14.39 15.76
CA GLY A 231 -14.33 13.81 14.53
C GLY A 231 -13.02 14.44 14.04
N GLN A 232 -12.44 15.40 14.77
CA GLN A 232 -11.11 15.90 14.44
C GLN A 232 -10.05 14.85 14.76
N VAL A 233 -9.09 14.68 13.84
CA VAL A 233 -7.92 13.83 14.05
C VAL A 233 -6.79 14.70 14.56
N ARG A 234 -6.36 14.45 15.79
CA ARG A 234 -5.20 15.10 16.39
C ARG A 234 -4.02 14.14 16.36
N ALA A 235 -2.97 14.52 15.65
CA ALA A 235 -1.69 13.83 15.69
C ALA A 235 -0.69 14.80 16.30
N ASP A 236 -0.30 14.54 17.55
CA ASP A 236 0.81 15.28 18.14
C ASP A 236 2.10 14.90 17.42
N ARG A 237 3.09 15.79 17.43
CA ARG A 237 4.41 15.52 16.85
C ARG A 237 5.48 15.92 17.87
N ILE A 238 6.58 15.17 17.89
CA ILE A 238 7.76 15.49 18.67
C ILE A 238 8.86 15.87 17.69
N ASP A 239 9.34 17.11 17.78
CA ASP A 239 10.54 17.52 17.04
C ASP A 239 11.74 16.72 17.59
N LEU A 240 12.47 16.07 16.69
CA LEU A 240 13.67 15.32 17.06
C LEU A 240 14.89 16.25 17.04
N ASP A 241 15.85 16.00 17.92
CA ASP A 241 17.14 16.67 17.85
C ASP A 241 17.93 16.08 16.68
N VAL A 242 18.30 16.95 15.73
CA VAL A 242 18.93 16.56 14.47
C VAL A 242 20.29 17.22 14.37
N GLU A 243 21.35 16.41 14.36
CA GLU A 243 22.72 16.87 14.14
C GLU A 243 23.21 16.42 12.77
N ASP A 244 23.55 17.38 11.90
CA ASP A 244 24.00 17.14 10.53
C ASP A 244 23.05 16.22 9.72
N GLY A 245 21.74 16.32 9.95
CA GLY A 245 20.74 15.46 9.30
C GLY A 245 20.61 14.05 9.90
N ILE A 246 21.18 13.80 11.09
CA ILE A 246 21.06 12.54 11.82
C ILE A 246 20.23 12.76 13.08
N ALA A 247 19.24 11.90 13.33
CA ALA A 247 18.51 11.84 14.59
C ALA A 247 18.63 10.42 15.16
N ASN A 248 19.03 10.31 16.43
CA ASN A 248 19.09 9.04 17.17
C ASN A 248 18.22 9.17 18.41
N VAL A 249 17.13 8.41 18.48
CA VAL A 249 16.12 8.56 19.55
C VAL A 249 15.85 7.21 20.19
N GLU A 250 15.93 7.16 21.52
CA GLU A 250 15.46 6.04 22.31
C GLU A 250 13.94 6.14 22.49
N VAL A 251 13.24 5.04 22.26
CA VAL A 251 11.78 4.97 22.35
C VAL A 251 11.38 3.81 23.23
N GLU A 252 10.54 4.06 24.24
CA GLU A 252 9.96 3.02 25.07
C GLU A 252 8.86 2.23 24.31
N MET A 253 8.89 0.90 24.41
CA MET A 253 7.94 -0.03 23.74
C MET A 253 6.53 -0.06 24.35
N ASP A 254 6.35 0.48 25.56
CA ASP A 254 5.04 0.53 26.23
C ASP A 254 4.04 1.43 25.47
N VAL A 255 4.53 2.18 24.49
CA VAL A 255 3.70 2.92 23.56
C VAL A 255 3.39 1.99 22.37
N PRO A 256 2.13 1.69 22.04
CA PRO A 256 1.73 0.95 20.82
C PRO A 256 2.02 1.71 19.50
N PHE A 257 3.03 2.58 19.55
CA PHE A 257 3.35 3.70 18.69
C PHE A 257 4.03 3.29 17.39
N PHE A 258 4.98 2.37 17.49
CA PHE A 258 5.89 2.11 16.39
C PHE A 258 5.43 1.00 15.45
N ARG A 259 4.49 0.15 15.88
CA ARG A 259 4.21 -1.05 15.11
C ARG A 259 3.42 -0.80 13.83
N VAL A 260 2.57 0.25 13.72
CA VAL A 260 1.76 0.47 12.49
C VAL A 260 1.34 1.94 12.22
N GLY A 261 1.85 2.95 12.94
CA GLY A 261 1.30 4.32 12.82
C GLY A 261 2.22 5.52 13.05
N GLY A 262 3.48 5.32 13.44
CA GLY A 262 4.43 6.41 13.59
C GLY A 262 4.72 7.08 12.25
N ASP A 263 4.26 8.32 12.09
CA ASP A 263 4.52 9.15 10.93
C ASP A 263 5.79 9.96 11.18
N VAL A 264 6.96 9.35 10.97
CA VAL A 264 8.21 10.11 10.97
C VAL A 264 8.24 10.93 9.68
N ARG A 265 8.46 12.24 9.79
CA ARG A 265 8.65 13.10 8.62
C ARG A 265 10.01 13.77 8.69
N ALA A 266 10.63 13.88 7.53
CA ALA A 266 11.73 14.78 7.30
C ALA A 266 11.21 15.95 6.47
N THR A 267 11.43 17.17 6.93
CA THR A 267 10.99 18.40 6.25
C THR A 267 12.23 19.21 5.91
N ARG A 268 12.32 19.68 4.66
CA ARG A 268 13.41 20.56 4.22
C ARG A 268 13.34 21.91 4.93
N GLU A 269 14.44 22.64 4.95
CA GLU A 269 14.50 24.02 5.49
C GLU A 269 13.43 24.95 4.86
N ASN A 270 13.02 24.71 3.62
CA ASN A 270 11.97 25.48 2.94
C ASN A 270 10.52 25.07 3.31
N GLY A 271 10.35 24.13 4.25
CA GLY A 271 9.05 23.63 4.70
C GLY A 271 8.43 22.52 3.84
N SER A 272 9.10 22.03 2.79
CA SER A 272 8.56 20.92 1.98
C SER A 272 8.87 19.56 2.61
N ASP A 273 7.85 18.70 2.70
CA ASP A 273 8.03 17.32 3.15
C ASP A 273 8.92 16.51 2.20
N ARG A 274 9.74 15.63 2.78
CA ARG A 274 10.47 14.59 2.07
C ARG A 274 9.74 13.27 2.16
N SER A 275 9.83 12.49 1.08
CA SER A 275 9.56 11.07 1.17
C SER A 275 10.55 10.45 2.14
N MET A 276 10.08 9.48 2.92
CA MET A 276 10.92 8.75 3.85
C MET A 276 10.60 7.26 3.75
N THR A 277 11.63 6.44 3.82
CA THR A 277 11.50 4.99 3.97
C THR A 277 11.93 4.62 5.38
N MET A 278 11.01 4.08 6.17
CA MET A 278 11.29 3.54 7.50
C MET A 278 11.28 2.01 7.44
N GLU A 279 12.27 1.38 8.06
CA GLU A 279 12.42 -0.07 8.08
C GLU A 279 12.61 -0.58 9.51
N GLU A 280 12.21 -1.84 9.74
CA GLU A 280 12.37 -2.51 11.04
C GLU A 280 13.46 -3.58 10.96
N SER A 281 14.40 -3.54 11.90
CA SER A 281 15.52 -4.49 11.93
C SER A 281 15.07 -5.93 12.14
N ALA A 282 15.85 -6.89 11.62
CA ALA A 282 15.65 -8.31 11.86
C ALA A 282 15.78 -8.66 13.35
N ARG A 283 16.59 -7.94 14.12
CA ARG A 283 16.76 -8.14 15.57
C ARG A 283 15.49 -7.82 16.35
N LEU A 284 14.84 -6.70 16.01
CA LEU A 284 13.53 -6.32 16.56
C LEU A 284 12.46 -7.38 16.21
N ARG A 285 12.56 -7.95 15.01
CA ARG A 285 11.62 -8.95 14.49
C ARG A 285 11.81 -10.34 15.10
N GLY A 286 13.03 -10.71 15.47
CA GLY A 286 13.37 -12.07 15.91
C GLY A 286 13.12 -13.10 14.80
N ASP A 287 12.60 -14.28 15.16
CA ASP A 287 12.28 -15.35 14.20
C ASP A 287 10.95 -15.14 13.44
N ALA A 288 10.21 -14.06 13.74
CA ALA A 288 8.92 -13.83 13.11
C ALA A 288 9.08 -13.42 11.64
N ALA A 289 8.30 -14.06 10.76
CA ALA A 289 8.34 -13.76 9.33
C ALA A 289 7.88 -12.31 9.08
N PRO A 290 8.37 -11.62 8.02
CA PRO A 290 7.97 -10.24 7.68
C PRO A 290 6.47 -9.95 7.65
N THR A 291 5.64 -10.99 7.49
CA THR A 291 4.18 -10.91 7.42
C THR A 291 3.45 -11.12 8.75
N GLU A 292 4.14 -11.56 9.82
CA GLU A 292 3.52 -11.88 11.11
C GLU A 292 3.34 -10.66 12.03
N PHE A 293 3.82 -9.48 11.63
CA PHE A 293 3.91 -8.30 12.51
C PHE A 293 2.62 -7.54 12.70
N MET A 294 1.67 -7.65 11.78
CA MET A 294 0.40 -6.97 11.94
C MET A 294 -0.56 -7.85 12.75
N PRO A 295 -1.13 -7.32 13.85
CA PRO A 295 -2.09 -8.07 14.64
C PRO A 295 -3.30 -8.39 13.76
N LEU A 296 -3.47 -9.66 13.40
CA LEU A 296 -4.66 -10.11 12.70
C LEU A 296 -5.86 -9.88 13.62
N ALA A 297 -6.80 -9.09 13.16
CA ALA A 297 -8.00 -8.75 13.92
C ALA A 297 -9.23 -8.97 13.06
N THR A 298 -10.32 -9.46 13.66
CA THR A 298 -11.56 -9.71 12.93
C THR A 298 -12.57 -8.64 13.28
N ALA A 299 -13.25 -8.10 12.26
CA ALA A 299 -14.38 -7.20 12.47
C ALA A 299 -15.63 -7.97 12.94
N GLU A 300 -16.45 -7.34 13.77
CA GLU A 300 -17.81 -7.77 14.05
C GLU A 300 -18.63 -7.78 12.75
N ASP A 301 -19.46 -8.81 12.57
CA ASP A 301 -20.32 -8.95 11.40
C ASP A 301 -21.80 -9.11 11.81
N PRO A 302 -22.42 -8.03 12.29
CA PRO A 302 -23.82 -8.06 12.74
C PRO A 302 -24.81 -8.33 11.59
N ARG A 303 -24.37 -8.20 10.34
CA ARG A 303 -25.21 -8.37 9.13
C ARG A 303 -25.00 -9.73 8.44
N GLY A 304 -24.04 -10.54 8.87
CA GLY A 304 -23.74 -11.84 8.27
C GLY A 304 -23.19 -11.73 6.84
N LEU A 305 -22.34 -10.75 6.58
CA LEU A 305 -21.72 -10.41 5.31
C LEU A 305 -20.33 -11.04 5.12
N ALA A 306 -19.67 -11.51 6.19
CA ALA A 306 -18.30 -12.02 6.17
C ALA A 306 -18.12 -13.20 5.21
N GLY A 307 -19.17 -13.98 4.94
CA GLY A 307 -19.16 -15.04 3.93
C GLY A 307 -18.95 -14.56 2.49
N ARG A 308 -18.94 -13.23 2.26
CA ARG A 308 -18.66 -12.63 0.98
C ARG A 308 -17.29 -11.94 0.91
N SER A 309 -16.63 -11.79 2.05
CA SER A 309 -15.31 -11.16 2.19
C SER A 309 -14.16 -12.15 1.95
N ASP A 310 -12.98 -11.61 1.69
CA ASP A 310 -11.73 -12.39 1.80
C ASP A 310 -11.21 -12.32 3.25
N PRO A 311 -11.26 -13.43 4.03
CA PRO A 311 -10.94 -13.39 5.46
C PRO A 311 -9.52 -12.93 5.75
N GLU A 312 -8.55 -13.24 4.89
CA GLU A 312 -7.15 -12.86 5.09
C GLU A 312 -6.96 -11.36 4.85
N ALA A 313 -7.48 -10.84 3.74
CA ALA A 313 -7.42 -9.41 3.43
C ALA A 313 -8.23 -8.58 4.44
N ALA A 314 -9.36 -9.10 4.91
CA ALA A 314 -10.17 -8.51 5.97
C ALA A 314 -9.37 -8.42 7.28
N GLN A 315 -8.77 -9.52 7.73
CA GLN A 315 -8.01 -9.55 8.98
C GLN A 315 -6.80 -8.63 8.96
N TRP A 316 -6.07 -8.64 7.84
CA TRP A 316 -4.95 -7.75 7.61
C TRP A 316 -5.39 -6.29 7.62
N SER A 317 -6.46 -5.93 6.89
CA SER A 317 -6.93 -4.54 6.82
C SER A 317 -7.43 -4.01 8.16
N VAL A 318 -8.18 -4.83 8.92
CA VAL A 318 -8.66 -4.46 10.26
C VAL A 318 -7.47 -4.30 11.21
N GLY A 319 -6.52 -5.23 11.18
CA GLY A 319 -5.28 -5.13 11.95
C GLY A 319 -4.49 -3.85 11.66
N SER A 320 -4.35 -3.51 10.37
CA SER A 320 -3.66 -2.30 9.91
C SER A 320 -4.34 -1.05 10.45
N MET A 321 -5.66 -0.98 10.33
CA MET A 321 -6.44 0.18 10.77
C MET A 321 -6.44 0.34 12.29
N LEU A 322 -6.53 -0.76 13.03
CA LEU A 322 -6.47 -0.70 14.50
C LEU A 322 -5.11 -0.16 14.95
N ALA A 323 -4.05 -0.69 14.36
CA ALA A 323 -2.71 -0.37 14.80
C ALA A 323 -2.24 1.01 14.31
N SER A 324 -2.79 1.56 13.22
CA SER A 324 -2.55 2.96 12.83
C SER A 324 -3.10 3.97 13.86
N TYR A 325 -4.08 3.59 14.66
CA TYR A 325 -4.60 4.36 15.80
C TYR A 325 -4.13 3.83 17.16
N GLY A 326 -3.22 2.84 17.20
CA GLY A 326 -2.76 2.23 18.45
C GLY A 326 -3.89 1.61 19.28
N LEU A 327 -4.95 1.13 18.63
CA LEU A 327 -6.14 0.55 19.26
C LEU A 327 -6.12 -0.97 19.21
N THR A 328 -6.80 -1.59 20.17
CA THR A 328 -7.18 -3.00 20.14
C THR A 328 -8.58 -3.18 19.56
N ALA A 329 -8.92 -4.40 19.13
CA ALA A 329 -10.27 -4.71 18.67
C ALA A 329 -11.34 -4.50 19.74
N GLU A 330 -11.01 -4.70 21.03
CA GLU A 330 -11.93 -4.45 22.14
C GLU A 330 -12.22 -2.95 22.32
N GLN A 331 -11.19 -2.10 22.20
CA GLN A 331 -11.34 -0.65 22.32
C GLN A 331 -12.11 -0.04 21.14
N ALA A 332 -11.89 -0.54 19.92
CA ALA A 332 -12.38 0.10 18.70
C ALA A 332 -13.61 -0.58 18.08
N ARG A 333 -13.88 -1.84 18.43
CA ARG A 333 -14.99 -2.68 17.91
C ARG A 333 -15.17 -2.55 16.39
N PRO A 334 -14.15 -2.92 15.60
CA PRO A 334 -14.23 -2.85 14.14
C PRO A 334 -15.44 -3.64 13.64
N THR A 335 -16.18 -3.11 12.67
CA THR A 335 -17.44 -3.67 12.19
C THR A 335 -17.46 -3.70 10.67
N LEU A 336 -17.86 -4.83 10.08
CA LEU A 336 -18.12 -4.96 8.64
C LEU A 336 -19.49 -4.35 8.33
N LEU A 337 -19.48 -3.25 7.57
CA LEU A 337 -20.68 -2.46 7.26
C LEU A 337 -21.35 -2.92 5.97
N ALA A 338 -20.57 -3.19 4.94
CA ALA A 338 -21.06 -3.69 3.65
C ALA A 338 -19.97 -4.49 2.93
N ALA A 339 -20.38 -5.46 2.11
CA ALA A 339 -19.47 -6.24 1.26
C ALA A 339 -20.20 -6.66 -0.02
N GLY A 340 -19.56 -6.48 -1.17
CA GLY A 340 -20.16 -6.85 -2.45
C GLY A 340 -19.28 -6.63 -3.67
N GLN A 341 -19.76 -7.10 -4.81
CA GLN A 341 -19.13 -6.85 -6.09
C GLN A 341 -19.34 -5.38 -6.48
N LEU A 342 -18.24 -4.66 -6.77
CA LEU A 342 -18.29 -3.25 -7.15
C LEU A 342 -18.61 -3.09 -8.63
N GLY A 343 -18.18 -4.00 -9.51
CA GLY A 343 -18.48 -3.88 -10.93
C GLY A 343 -18.22 -5.15 -11.72
N ALA A 344 -19.20 -5.59 -12.52
CA ALA A 344 -19.12 -6.83 -13.30
C ALA A 344 -18.05 -6.81 -14.41
N ARG A 345 -17.60 -5.61 -14.85
CA ARG A 345 -16.62 -5.47 -15.94
C ARG A 345 -15.17 -5.59 -15.48
N VAL A 346 -14.88 -5.31 -14.21
CA VAL A 346 -13.51 -5.16 -13.70
C VAL A 346 -13.12 -6.23 -12.69
N ASP A 347 -14.00 -7.20 -12.41
CA ASP A 347 -13.80 -8.22 -11.37
C ASP A 347 -13.23 -7.60 -10.08
N ARG A 348 -13.95 -6.59 -9.58
CA ARG A 348 -13.61 -5.87 -8.36
C ARG A 348 -14.64 -6.15 -7.28
N TYR A 349 -14.12 -6.43 -6.10
CA TYR A 349 -14.85 -6.62 -4.87
C TYR A 349 -14.54 -5.46 -3.92
N GLY A 350 -15.50 -5.09 -3.08
CA GLY A 350 -15.37 -4.01 -2.12
C GLY A 350 -15.94 -4.42 -0.77
N GLU A 351 -15.23 -4.06 0.29
CA GLU A 351 -15.66 -4.27 1.67
C GLU A 351 -15.49 -2.96 2.45
N LEU A 352 -16.59 -2.48 3.00
CA LEU A 352 -16.66 -1.25 3.78
C LEU A 352 -16.68 -1.62 5.25
N TYR A 353 -15.73 -1.06 6.00
CA TYR A 353 -15.56 -1.25 7.41
C TYR A 353 -15.73 0.08 8.14
N GLY A 354 -15.99 0.00 9.44
CA GLY A 354 -15.79 1.12 10.34
C GLY A 354 -15.39 0.67 11.73
N LEU A 355 -14.93 1.61 12.53
CA LEU A 355 -14.60 1.42 13.94
C LEU A 355 -15.10 2.61 14.76
N THR A 356 -15.30 2.39 16.05
CA THR A 356 -15.72 3.42 17.01
C THR A 356 -14.55 3.71 17.94
N HIS A 357 -14.04 4.93 17.92
CA HIS A 357 -12.93 5.35 18.79
C HIS A 357 -13.37 5.44 20.26
N PRO A 358 -12.42 5.43 21.22
CA PRO A 358 -12.73 5.65 22.63
C PRO A 358 -13.50 6.95 22.93
N SER A 359 -13.36 7.98 22.06
CA SER A 359 -14.10 9.24 22.13
C SER A 359 -15.57 9.13 21.69
N GLY A 360 -15.97 8.00 21.09
CA GLY A 360 -17.28 7.77 20.48
C GLY A 360 -17.38 8.21 19.02
N ALA A 361 -16.37 8.90 18.48
CA ALA A 361 -16.30 9.22 17.05
C ALA A 361 -16.08 7.94 16.23
N THR A 362 -16.45 7.96 14.95
CA THR A 362 -16.34 6.78 14.08
C THR A 362 -15.52 7.06 12.83
N THR A 363 -14.64 6.14 12.47
CA THR A 363 -13.90 6.17 11.18
C THR A 363 -14.39 5.03 10.30
N THR A 364 -14.43 5.26 8.99
CA THR A 364 -14.73 4.22 8.01
C THR A 364 -13.60 4.10 6.99
N TRP A 365 -13.46 2.92 6.41
CA TRP A 365 -12.52 2.67 5.32
C TRP A 365 -13.06 1.60 4.39
N LEU A 366 -12.64 1.69 3.14
CA LEU A 366 -12.98 0.74 2.08
C LEU A 366 -11.72 -0.04 1.72
N ILE A 367 -11.83 -1.36 1.64
CA ILE A 367 -10.89 -2.17 0.87
C ILE A 367 -11.52 -2.56 -0.46
N SER A 368 -10.71 -2.53 -1.52
CA SER A 368 -11.11 -3.02 -2.83
C SER A 368 -10.05 -3.91 -3.42
N TYR A 369 -10.44 -5.03 -4.01
CA TYR A 369 -9.51 -6.03 -4.52
C TYR A 369 -10.09 -6.81 -5.70
N SER A 370 -9.24 -7.55 -6.40
CA SER A 370 -9.67 -8.48 -7.43
C SER A 370 -9.64 -9.90 -6.88
N PRO A 371 -10.77 -10.63 -6.84
CA PRO A 371 -10.84 -11.98 -6.26
C PRO A 371 -9.86 -12.98 -6.87
N GLY A 372 -9.54 -12.82 -8.16
CA GLY A 372 -8.57 -13.65 -8.89
C GLY A 372 -7.10 -13.23 -8.74
N ASN A 373 -6.80 -12.11 -8.08
CA ASN A 373 -5.45 -11.61 -7.84
C ASN A 373 -5.37 -10.94 -6.46
N ARG A 374 -5.43 -11.76 -5.42
CA ARG A 374 -5.54 -11.31 -4.02
C ARG A 374 -4.27 -10.64 -3.51
N SER A 375 -3.10 -11.14 -3.90
CA SER A 375 -1.80 -10.64 -3.44
C SER A 375 -1.34 -9.34 -4.10
N GLY A 376 -1.88 -8.97 -5.27
CA GLY A 376 -1.35 -7.86 -6.08
C GLY A 376 -2.32 -6.69 -6.30
N GLY A 377 -3.43 -6.60 -5.56
CA GLY A 377 -4.51 -5.69 -5.96
C GLY A 377 -5.43 -5.15 -4.87
N VAL A 378 -5.08 -5.30 -3.59
CA VAL A 378 -5.82 -4.69 -2.48
C VAL A 378 -5.49 -3.20 -2.43
N THR A 379 -6.52 -2.36 -2.42
CA THR A 379 -6.41 -0.92 -2.21
C THR A 379 -7.28 -0.56 -1.01
N THR A 380 -6.67 0.06 -0.01
CA THR A 380 -7.36 0.59 1.17
C THR A 380 -7.55 2.09 1.02
N THR A 381 -8.74 2.59 1.31
CA THR A 381 -9.06 4.01 1.30
C THR A 381 -9.79 4.37 2.58
N SER A 382 -9.17 5.21 3.40
CA SER A 382 -9.75 5.71 4.65
C SER A 382 -10.55 6.99 4.40
N TYR A 383 -11.62 7.18 5.17
CA TYR A 383 -12.46 8.37 5.11
C TYR A 383 -12.33 9.20 6.38
N PRO A 384 -12.62 10.52 6.32
CA PRO A 384 -12.63 11.38 7.50
C PRO A 384 -13.52 10.80 8.61
N ALA A 385 -13.11 11.02 9.86
CA ALA A 385 -13.90 10.59 11.00
C ALA A 385 -15.19 11.43 11.11
N VAL A 386 -16.24 10.79 11.64
CA VAL A 386 -17.54 11.38 11.92
C VAL A 386 -17.64 11.62 13.43
N PRO A 387 -18.19 12.77 13.88
CA PRO A 387 -18.38 13.06 15.29
C PRO A 387 -19.16 11.97 16.05
N ALA A 388 -18.89 11.87 17.34
CA ALA A 388 -19.65 11.04 18.26
C ALA A 388 -21.13 11.44 18.31
N GLY A 389 -22.01 10.47 18.56
CA GLY A 389 -23.44 10.70 18.82
C GLY A 389 -24.37 9.71 18.14
N THR A 390 -24.01 9.21 16.96
CA THR A 390 -24.78 8.19 16.24
C THR A 390 -23.95 6.89 16.19
N PRO A 391 -24.45 5.77 16.76
CA PRO A 391 -23.77 4.48 16.65
C PRO A 391 -23.48 4.11 15.20
N LEU A 392 -22.33 3.47 14.94
CA LEU A 392 -21.86 3.19 13.57
C LEU A 392 -22.89 2.47 12.68
N LEU A 393 -23.63 1.50 13.24
CA LEU A 393 -24.66 0.75 12.49
C LEU A 393 -25.95 1.55 12.25
N ASP A 394 -26.13 2.65 12.98
CA ASP A 394 -27.25 3.58 12.85
C ASP A 394 -26.96 4.72 11.85
N GLN A 395 -25.73 4.79 11.32
CA GLN A 395 -25.33 5.76 10.30
C GLN A 395 -25.63 5.25 8.89
N VAL A 396 -25.92 6.19 7.99
CA VAL A 396 -25.88 5.93 6.54
C VAL A 396 -24.48 6.27 6.06
N VAL A 397 -23.74 5.26 5.62
CA VAL A 397 -22.40 5.42 5.03
C VAL A 397 -22.49 4.98 3.58
N ALA A 398 -22.25 5.92 2.66
CA ALA A 398 -22.21 5.63 1.23
C ALA A 398 -20.91 6.16 0.64
N VAL A 399 -20.22 5.28 -0.08
CA VAL A 399 -18.87 5.51 -0.58
C VAL A 399 -18.82 5.22 -2.07
N GLU A 400 -18.19 6.14 -2.81
CA GLU A 400 -17.80 5.90 -4.19
C GLU A 400 -16.48 5.11 -4.23
N ALA A 401 -16.49 3.95 -4.88
CA ALA A 401 -15.32 3.11 -5.09
C ALA A 401 -14.87 3.19 -6.55
N MET A 402 -13.64 2.74 -6.84
CA MET A 402 -13.00 2.83 -8.16
C MET A 402 -13.83 2.30 -9.35
N ALA A 403 -14.85 1.46 -9.10
CA ALA A 403 -15.73 0.89 -10.11
C ALA A 403 -17.18 0.65 -9.65
N GLY A 404 -17.62 1.25 -8.53
CA GLY A 404 -18.93 0.97 -7.95
C GLY A 404 -19.30 1.89 -6.80
N ILE A 405 -20.49 1.71 -6.28
CA ILE A 405 -20.95 2.31 -5.02
C ILE A 405 -21.10 1.19 -3.99
N ILE A 406 -20.75 1.49 -2.75
CA ILE A 406 -21.02 0.64 -1.58
C ILE A 406 -21.79 1.46 -0.54
N VAL A 407 -22.87 0.88 0.00
CA VAL A 407 -23.78 1.55 0.93
C VAL A 407 -24.01 0.67 2.15
N SER A 408 -23.98 1.30 3.32
CA SER A 408 -24.46 0.80 4.60
C SER A 408 -25.52 1.76 5.14
N ALA A 409 -26.65 1.24 5.61
CA ALA A 409 -27.73 2.00 6.22
C ALA A 409 -28.41 1.16 7.32
N PRO A 410 -28.99 1.78 8.36
CA PRO A 410 -29.67 1.04 9.44
C PRO A 410 -30.91 0.28 8.97
N THR A 411 -31.62 0.84 8.00
CA THR A 411 -32.89 0.32 7.49
C THR A 411 -33.00 0.56 5.99
N GLY A 412 -34.10 0.12 5.37
CA GLY A 412 -34.36 0.28 3.94
C GLY A 412 -34.11 -0.98 3.14
N VAL A 413 -34.66 -1.00 1.93
CA VAL A 413 -34.50 -2.09 0.95
C VAL A 413 -33.73 -1.63 -0.29
N GLU A 414 -33.56 -0.32 -0.44
CA GLU A 414 -32.96 0.31 -1.61
C GLU A 414 -32.25 1.61 -1.21
N ALA A 415 -31.11 1.88 -1.84
CA ALA A 415 -30.46 3.18 -1.80
C ALA A 415 -30.42 3.80 -3.20
N GLN A 416 -30.89 5.04 -3.31
CA GLN A 416 -30.91 5.83 -4.54
C GLN A 416 -29.74 6.82 -4.48
N VAL A 417 -28.77 6.64 -5.36
CA VAL A 417 -27.60 7.52 -5.48
C VAL A 417 -27.94 8.64 -6.46
N LEU A 418 -27.81 9.87 -6.00
CA LEU A 418 -28.24 11.07 -6.69
C LEU A 418 -27.03 11.94 -7.06
N GLY A 419 -27.11 12.60 -8.20
CA GLY A 419 -26.17 13.64 -8.60
C GLY A 419 -26.43 14.97 -7.90
N ALA A 420 -25.54 15.95 -8.11
CA ALA A 420 -25.68 17.28 -7.54
C ALA A 420 -26.95 18.04 -7.99
N ASP A 421 -27.49 17.68 -9.15
CA ASP A 421 -28.76 18.19 -9.71
C ASP A 421 -29.99 17.40 -9.22
N GLY A 422 -29.79 16.40 -8.36
CA GLY A 422 -30.83 15.49 -7.88
C GLY A 422 -31.20 14.38 -8.87
N ALA A 423 -30.51 14.26 -10.01
CA ALA A 423 -30.76 13.18 -10.96
C ALA A 423 -30.39 11.83 -10.34
N LEU A 424 -31.25 10.83 -10.51
CA LEU A 424 -30.96 9.46 -10.09
C LEU A 424 -29.88 8.87 -10.99
N LEU A 425 -28.72 8.54 -10.40
CA LEU A 425 -27.57 7.99 -11.12
C LEU A 425 -27.57 6.46 -11.10
N VAL A 426 -27.76 5.87 -9.92
CA VAL A 426 -27.81 4.42 -9.73
C VAL A 426 -28.66 4.05 -8.53
N THR A 427 -29.27 2.88 -8.61
CA THR A 427 -30.01 2.25 -7.51
C THR A 427 -29.21 1.07 -6.96
N VAL A 428 -29.06 1.02 -5.65
CA VAL A 428 -28.34 -0.04 -4.92
C VAL A 428 -29.35 -0.84 -4.10
N PRO A 429 -29.59 -2.12 -4.41
CA PRO A 429 -30.44 -2.96 -3.56
C PRO A 429 -29.74 -3.18 -2.21
N LEU A 430 -30.48 -3.04 -1.11
CA LEU A 430 -29.98 -3.24 0.24
C LEU A 430 -30.49 -4.58 0.80
N GLU A 431 -29.57 -5.43 1.22
CA GLU A 431 -29.84 -6.64 1.97
C GLU A 431 -29.29 -6.46 3.38
N ARG A 432 -30.16 -6.53 4.38
CA ARG A 432 -29.80 -6.31 5.81
C ARG A 432 -29.09 -4.96 6.02
N GLY A 433 -29.53 -3.94 5.27
CA GLY A 433 -28.97 -2.58 5.35
C GLY A 433 -27.67 -2.38 4.56
N ALA A 434 -27.18 -3.35 3.80
CA ALA A 434 -25.95 -3.23 3.03
C ALA A 434 -26.16 -3.55 1.54
N GLY A 435 -25.44 -2.87 0.66
CA GLY A 435 -25.51 -3.14 -0.77
C GLY A 435 -24.36 -2.57 -1.58
N THR A 436 -24.16 -3.10 -2.79
CA THR A 436 -23.22 -2.56 -3.78
C THR A 436 -23.88 -2.47 -5.15
N ALA A 437 -23.43 -1.53 -5.98
CA ALA A 437 -23.84 -1.46 -7.38
C ALA A 437 -22.69 -1.00 -8.30
N PRO A 438 -22.63 -1.51 -9.55
CA PRO A 438 -21.74 -0.99 -10.59
C PRO A 438 -21.99 0.48 -10.87
N TYR A 439 -20.92 1.26 -10.90
CA TYR A 439 -20.98 2.69 -11.16
C TYR A 439 -19.66 3.20 -11.74
N ASN A 440 -19.74 4.00 -12.81
CA ASN A 440 -18.56 4.54 -13.51
C ASN A 440 -18.58 6.07 -13.61
N GLY A 441 -19.60 6.75 -13.05
CA GLY A 441 -19.74 8.21 -13.10
C GLY A 441 -18.86 8.87 -12.06
N ARG A 442 -17.54 8.81 -12.25
CA ARG A 442 -16.60 9.27 -11.22
C ARG A 442 -16.90 10.70 -10.79
N GLN A 443 -17.07 10.93 -9.48
CA GLN A 443 -17.33 12.25 -8.89
C GLN A 443 -18.65 12.91 -9.30
N GLU A 444 -19.60 12.19 -9.92
CA GLU A 444 -20.93 12.73 -10.22
C GLU A 444 -21.92 12.52 -9.06
N ALA A 445 -21.68 11.52 -8.21
CA ALA A 445 -22.54 11.17 -7.08
C ALA A 445 -22.37 12.15 -5.92
N ALA A 446 -23.46 12.80 -5.50
CA ALA A 446 -23.46 13.83 -4.46
C ALA A 446 -24.13 13.38 -3.16
N SER A 447 -25.21 12.60 -3.25
CA SER A 447 -25.97 12.14 -2.08
C SER A 447 -26.58 10.76 -2.29
N VAL A 448 -26.95 10.11 -1.19
CA VAL A 448 -27.72 8.88 -1.18
C VAL A 448 -29.03 9.08 -0.42
N ARG A 449 -30.10 8.46 -0.92
CA ARG A 449 -31.42 8.39 -0.29
C ARG A 449 -31.77 6.94 -0.03
N ILE A 450 -32.14 6.64 1.21
CA ILE A 450 -32.52 5.29 1.62
C ILE A 450 -34.05 5.17 1.58
N VAL A 451 -34.53 4.13 0.93
CA VAL A 451 -35.95 3.90 0.64
C VAL A 451 -36.41 2.58 1.25
N ASP A 452 -37.59 2.59 1.88
CA ASP A 452 -38.22 1.39 2.44
C ASP A 452 -39.01 0.58 1.40
N GLY A 453 -39.56 -0.58 1.81
CA GLY A 453 -40.35 -1.44 0.92
C GLY A 453 -41.67 -0.83 0.41
N ALA A 454 -42.10 0.30 0.97
CA ALA A 454 -43.28 1.04 0.55
C ALA A 454 -42.92 2.22 -0.38
N GLY A 455 -41.63 2.47 -0.63
CA GLY A 455 -41.17 3.59 -1.44
C GLY A 455 -40.99 4.90 -0.67
N ASN A 456 -41.08 4.89 0.66
CA ASN A 456 -40.85 6.09 1.47
C ASN A 456 -39.36 6.31 1.71
N VAL A 457 -38.96 7.57 1.76
CA VAL A 457 -37.60 7.97 2.17
C VAL A 457 -37.47 7.86 3.67
N VAL A 458 -36.54 7.05 4.15
CA VAL A 458 -36.30 6.84 5.59
C VAL A 458 -35.01 7.49 6.08
N ALA A 459 -34.07 7.77 5.18
CA ALA A 459 -32.84 8.50 5.50
C ALA A 459 -32.22 9.13 4.24
N GLU A 460 -31.42 10.17 4.42
CA GLU A 460 -30.57 10.76 3.37
C GLU A 460 -29.19 11.06 3.96
N ALA A 461 -28.13 10.93 3.16
CA ALA A 461 -26.76 11.23 3.56
C ALA A 461 -25.92 11.70 2.37
N PRO A 462 -24.84 12.47 2.59
CA PRO A 462 -23.91 12.81 1.53
C PRO A 462 -23.18 11.57 1.02
N MET A 463 -22.76 11.61 -0.24
CA MET A 463 -21.79 10.63 -0.76
C MET A 463 -20.40 10.98 -0.23
N THR A 464 -19.72 9.98 0.31
CA THR A 464 -18.32 10.10 0.70
C THR A 464 -17.46 9.80 -0.51
N GLY A 465 -16.85 10.84 -1.07
CA GLY A 465 -15.92 10.70 -2.18
C GLY A 465 -14.55 10.24 -1.71
N THR A 466 -13.82 9.55 -2.58
CA THR A 466 -12.37 9.43 -2.45
C THR A 466 -11.80 10.83 -2.71
N GLY A 467 -11.43 11.56 -1.66
CA GLY A 467 -10.74 12.85 -1.82
C GLY A 467 -9.59 12.69 -2.81
N GLY A 468 -9.58 13.53 -3.85
CA GLY A 468 -8.58 13.53 -4.90
C GLY A 468 -7.29 14.21 -4.50
#